data_AF-A0A2N0B2Q4-F1
#
_entry.id   AF-A0A2N0B2Q4-F1
#
_cell.length_a   1.000
_cell.length_b   1.000
_cell.length_c   1.000
_cell.angle_alpha   90.00
_cell.angle_beta   90.00
_cell.angle_gamma   90.00
#
_symmetry.space_group_name_H-M   'P 1'
#
loop_
_entity.id
_entity.type
_entity.pdbx_description
1 polymer ?
#
loop_
_entity_poly.entity_id
_entity_poly.type
_entity_poly.pdbx_seq_one_letter_code
_entity_poly.pdbx_strand_id
1 'polypeptide(L)' 'MEQLQMQEHGSIKVEPVSLEDAYDRNYKPGLFLQVRNWIEDKTESLCGIDEHFGRVGSVYSKIAGFEF' A
#
# COMPACT_ATOMS: atom_id res chain seq x y z
N MET A 1 -3.59 -13.92 5.54
CA MET A 1 -3.44 -12.74 4.66
C MET A 1 -3.70 -13.19 3.24
N GLU A 2 -4.32 -12.34 2.44
CA GLU A 2 -4.62 -12.62 1.03
C GLU A 2 -3.29 -12.73 0.26
N GLN A 3 -3.21 -13.63 -0.74
CA GLN A 3 -2.03 -13.82 -1.59
C GLN A 3 -2.43 -13.57 -3.05
N LEU A 4 -1.63 -12.79 -3.77
CA LEU A 4 -1.88 -12.54 -5.20
C LEU A 4 -1.85 -13.86 -5.96
N GLN A 5 -2.92 -14.10 -6.72
CA GLN A 5 -3.06 -15.25 -7.61
C GLN A 5 -3.09 -14.77 -9.06
N MET A 6 -2.56 -15.58 -9.98
CA MET A 6 -2.60 -15.36 -11.41
C MET A 6 -3.35 -16.51 -12.10
N GLN A 7 -4.19 -16.16 -13.07
CA GLN A 7 -4.91 -17.12 -13.90
C GLN A 7 -4.83 -16.65 -15.36
N GLU A 8 -4.37 -17.55 -16.23
CA GLU A 8 -4.34 -17.31 -17.67
C GLU A 8 -5.75 -17.22 -18.24
N HIS A 9 -5.96 -16.35 -19.22
CA HIS A 9 -7.27 -16.19 -19.84
C HIS A 9 -7.70 -17.48 -20.56
N GLY A 10 -8.91 -17.96 -20.26
CA GLY A 10 -9.42 -19.23 -20.79
C GLY A 10 -8.91 -20.49 -20.07
N SER A 11 -8.08 -20.34 -19.04
CA SER A 11 -7.65 -21.43 -18.16
C SER A 11 -8.46 -21.43 -16.86
N ILE A 12 -8.58 -22.59 -16.21
CA ILE A 12 -9.10 -22.72 -14.83
C ILE A 12 -7.97 -22.87 -13.80
N LYS A 13 -6.72 -22.95 -14.26
CA LYS A 13 -5.55 -23.10 -13.41
C LYS A 13 -5.22 -21.77 -12.76
N VAL A 14 -5.12 -21.77 -11.43
CA VAL A 14 -4.75 -20.61 -10.61
C VAL A 14 -3.40 -20.89 -9.97
N GLU A 15 -2.47 -19.96 -10.10
CA GLU A 15 -1.12 -20.08 -9.56
C GLU A 15 -0.79 -18.92 -8.63
N PRO A 16 -0.15 -19.18 -7.49
CA PRO A 16 0.29 -18.12 -6.59
C PRO A 16 1.42 -17.33 -7.23
N VAL A 17 1.35 -16.00 -7.13
CA VAL A 17 2.43 -15.13 -7.55
C VAL A 17 3.45 -15.01 -6.43
N SER A 18 4.72 -15.26 -6.77
CA SER A 18 5.84 -15.01 -5.84
C SER A 18 6.10 -13.51 -5.76
N LEU A 19 5.95 -12.93 -4.57
CA LEU A 19 6.18 -11.52 -4.29
C LEU A 19 7.26 -11.36 -3.23
N GLU A 20 7.93 -10.21 -3.22
CA GLU A 20 8.78 -9.78 -2.12
C GLU A 20 7.96 -9.05 -1.06
N ASP A 21 7.09 -9.79 -0.39
CA ASP A 21 6.07 -9.33 0.57
C ASP A 21 6.39 -9.80 2.01
N ALA A 22 7.64 -10.19 2.28
CA ALA A 22 8.03 -10.74 3.57
C ALA A 22 7.71 -9.80 4.75
N TYR A 23 7.86 -8.49 4.58
CA TYR A 23 7.51 -7.51 5.60
C TYR A 23 5.99 -7.39 5.79
N ASP A 24 5.21 -7.43 4.72
CA ASP A 24 3.76 -7.38 4.80
C ASP A 24 3.18 -8.66 5.41
N ARG A 25 3.83 -9.81 5.22
CA ARG A 25 3.45 -11.08 5.88
C ARG A 25 3.80 -11.13 7.37
N ASN A 26 4.90 -10.51 7.76
CA ASN A 26 5.41 -10.60 9.13
C ASN A 26 4.95 -9.46 10.03
N TYR A 27 4.55 -8.32 9.45
CA TYR A 27 4.17 -7.10 10.16
C TYR A 27 2.88 -6.52 9.57
N LYS A 28 2.39 -5.41 10.15
CA LYS A 28 1.24 -4.69 9.57
C LYS A 28 1.61 -4.22 8.15
N PRO A 29 0.89 -4.66 7.10
CA PRO A 29 1.22 -4.29 5.73
C PRO A 29 1.25 -2.78 5.54
N GLY A 30 2.25 -2.31 4.80
CA GLY A 30 2.49 -0.90 4.52
C GLY A 30 3.02 -0.07 5.70
N LEU A 31 3.09 -0.60 6.92
CA LEU A 31 3.52 0.17 8.10
C LEU A 31 5.00 -0.02 8.44
N PHE A 32 5.52 -1.25 8.33
CA PHE A 32 6.90 -1.56 8.75
C PHE A 32 7.94 -0.66 8.05
N LEU A 33 7.86 -0.54 6.73
CA LEU A 33 8.78 0.26 5.94
C LEU A 33 8.64 1.76 6.25
N GLN A 34 7.42 2.25 6.49
CA GLN A 34 7.19 3.64 6.86
C GLN A 34 7.86 3.99 8.18
N VAL A 35 7.66 3.16 9.21
CA VAL A 35 8.26 3.36 10.54
C VAL A 35 9.78 3.27 10.47
N ARG A 36 10.32 2.26 9.77
CA ARG A 36 11.77 2.13 9.60
C ARG A 36 12.36 3.36 8.92
N ASN A 37 11.76 3.82 7.82
CA ASN A 37 12.24 4.99 7.09
C ASN A 37 12.16 6.26 7.94
N TRP A 38 11.12 6.42 8.76
CA TRP A 38 11.01 7.53 9.71
C TRP A 38 12.10 7.50 10.79
N ILE A 39 12.38 6.33 11.38
CA ILE A 39 13.45 6.16 12.39
C ILE A 39 14.83 6.43 11.79
N GLU A 40 15.05 6.04 10.52
CA GLU A 40 16.31 6.20 9.80
C GLU A 40 16.49 7.56 9.12
N ASP A 41 15.57 8.51 9.34
CA ASP A 41 15.57 9.85 8.72
C ASP A 41 15.55 9.81 7.17
N LYS A 42 14.93 8.78 6.59
CA LYS A 42 14.75 8.59 5.14
C LYS A 42 13.36 9.04 4.71
N THR A 43 13.17 10.35 4.60
CA THR A 43 11.85 10.95 4.40
C THR A 43 11.42 11.07 2.93
N GLU A 44 12.28 10.74 1.96
CA GLU A 44 12.05 10.99 0.54
C GLU A 44 10.85 10.22 -0.02
N SER A 45 10.54 9.07 0.59
CA SER A 45 9.40 8.23 0.23
C SER A 45 8.23 8.34 1.21
N LEU A 46 8.30 9.25 2.19
CA LEU A 46 7.24 9.51 3.15
C LEU A 46 6.40 10.70 2.69
N CYS A 47 5.09 10.65 2.96
CA CYS A 47 4.19 11.74 2.64
C CYS A 47 4.28 12.83 3.71
N GLY A 48 4.58 14.06 3.30
CA GLY A 48 4.58 15.22 4.20
C GLY A 48 3.16 15.59 4.65
N ILE A 49 3.04 16.31 5.77
CA ILE A 49 1.72 16.65 6.34
C ILE A 49 0.90 17.57 5.41
N ASP A 50 1.54 18.57 4.78
CA ASP A 50 0.88 19.49 3.85
C ASP A 50 0.45 18.78 2.57
N GLU A 51 1.29 17.87 2.06
CA GLU A 51 0.96 17.02 0.93
C GLU A 51 -0.23 16.10 1.28
N HIS A 52 -0.21 15.48 2.47
CA HIS A 52 -1.29 14.62 2.94
C HIS A 52 -2.61 15.38 3.03
N PHE A 53 -2.58 16.59 3.61
CA PHE A 53 -3.75 17.46 3.67
C PHE A 53 -4.32 17.81 2.28
N GLY A 54 -3.45 18.16 1.33
CA GLY A 54 -3.85 18.39 -0.05
C GLY A 54 -4.49 17.15 -0.72
N ARG A 55 -3.95 15.95 -0.42
CA ARG A 55 -4.49 14.68 -0.93
C ARG A 55 -5.82 14.29 -0.29
N VAL A 56 -6.06 14.67 0.97
CA VAL A 56 -7.37 14.49 1.62
C VAL A 56 -8.44 15.18 0.78
N GLY A 57 -8.32 16.49 0.55
CA GLY A 57 -9.32 17.26 -0.20
C GLY A 57 -9.46 16.87 -1.67
N SER A 58 -8.38 16.44 -2.32
CA SER A 58 -8.37 16.20 -3.78
C SER A 58 -8.65 14.74 -4.19
N VAL A 59 -8.25 13.76 -3.37
CA VAL A 59 -8.27 12.33 -3.70
C VAL A 59 -9.01 11.52 -2.64
N TYR A 60 -8.57 11.54 -1.38
CA TYR A 60 -9.06 10.59 -0.37
C TYR A 60 -10.52 10.80 -0.01
N SER A 61 -10.97 12.07 0.07
CA SER A 61 -12.38 12.37 0.30
C SER A 61 -13.30 11.82 -0.80
N LYS A 62 -12.87 11.89 -2.07
CA LYS A 62 -13.62 11.33 -3.20
C LYS A 62 -13.72 9.80 -3.13
N ILE A 63 -12.64 9.12 -2.76
CA ILE A 63 -12.62 7.66 -2.57
C ILE A 63 -13.55 7.26 -1.41
N ALA A 64 -13.56 8.03 -0.33
CA ALA A 64 -14.37 7.78 0.85
C ALA A 64 -15.85 8.20 0.68
N GLY A 65 -16.20 8.92 -0.39
CA GLY A 65 -17.55 9.45 -0.60
C GLY A 65 -17.90 10.66 0.28
N PHE A 66 -16.90 11.39 0.77
CA PHE A 66 -17.09 12.64 1.48
C PHE A 66 -17.10 13.83 0.52
N GLU A 67 -18.13 14.68 0.63
CA GLU A 67 -18.17 16.00 0.00
C GLU A 67 -17.70 17.04 1.01
N PHE A 68 -16.67 17.81 0.66
CA PHE A 68 -16.15 18.95 1.44
C PHE A 68 -16.29 20.23 0.63
#